data_AF-A0A1A6DVW0-F1
#
_entry.id   AF-A0A1A6DVW0-F1
#
_cell.length_a   1.000
_cell.length_b   1.000
_cell.length_c   1.000
_cell.angle_alpha   90.00
_cell.angle_beta   90.00
_cell.angle_gamma   90.00
#
_symmetry.space_group_name_H-M   'P 1'
#
loop_
_entity.id
_entity.type
_entity.pdbx_description
1 polymer ?
#
loop_
_entity_poly.entity_id
_entity_poly.type
_entity_poly.pdbx_seq_one_letter_code
_entity_poly.pdbx_strand_id
1 'polypeptide(L)'
;MQLTLPVGTEPEADPAGGEPRVPFLVALGERVRTLRSRRGMTRKAVALAADVSERHLANLEYGAGNASILVLLQVARALQCSLAELLGDVSTSSPEWLLIRELLQGRDEGELRRARLKLTELFGSTGVDATGRQSRIALIGLRGAGKSTLGRRLAEALGYPFIELSREIEQFAGCSISEIHNLYGATAYRRYERRALEEAIQIYPEVVIATPGGLVSDSTNFNLLLQHCTTVWLKADPVDHMRRVAAQGDLRPMAASAEAMEDLKRILAGRSAFYSKADLTVDTSAQPLEDTFVRLRDGVYALLHRES
;
A
#
# COMPACT_ATOMS: atom_id res chain seq x y z
N MET A 1 -38.14 -14.54 0.76
CA MET A 1 -37.31 -14.64 1.98
C MET A 1 -36.33 -13.47 1.94
N GLN A 2 -36.71 -12.33 2.53
CA GLN A 2 -35.90 -11.10 2.53
C GLN A 2 -34.78 -11.25 3.58
N LEU A 3 -33.53 -11.13 3.12
CA LEU A 3 -32.36 -11.02 3.98
C LEU A 3 -32.20 -9.56 4.39
N THR A 4 -32.67 -9.24 5.59
CA THR A 4 -32.40 -7.98 6.29
C THR A 4 -30.95 -7.95 6.75
N LEU A 5 -30.19 -6.94 6.30
CA LEU A 5 -28.87 -6.60 6.81
C LEU A 5 -28.97 -6.12 8.26
N PRO A 6 -28.01 -6.43 9.16
CA PRO A 6 -28.04 -5.93 10.51
C PRO A 6 -27.75 -4.42 10.51
N VAL A 7 -28.73 -3.65 10.99
CA VAL A 7 -28.58 -2.24 11.33
C VAL A 7 -27.53 -2.13 12.43
N GLY A 8 -26.52 -1.27 12.21
CA GLY A 8 -25.49 -0.99 13.20
C GLY A 8 -26.13 -0.53 14.51
N THR A 9 -25.80 -1.19 15.61
CA THR A 9 -26.21 -0.76 16.95
C THR A 9 -25.52 0.56 17.25
N GLU A 10 -26.32 1.62 17.39
CA GLU A 10 -25.90 2.88 18.00
C GLU A 10 -25.29 2.59 19.38
N PRO A 11 -24.23 3.29 19.80
CA PRO A 11 -23.63 3.07 21.10
C PRO A 11 -24.64 3.47 22.19
N GLU A 12 -25.04 2.51 23.03
CA GLU A 12 -25.82 2.77 24.24
C GLU A 12 -25.14 3.85 25.07
N ALA A 13 -25.87 4.94 25.33
CA ALA A 13 -25.42 6.02 26.18
C ALA A 13 -25.32 5.51 27.64
N ASP A 14 -24.12 5.65 28.22
CA ASP A 14 -23.84 5.36 29.63
C ASP A 14 -24.65 6.31 30.54
N PRO A 15 -25.49 5.81 31.47
CA PRO A 15 -26.35 6.64 32.32
C PRO A 15 -25.59 7.48 33.36
N ALA A 16 -24.26 7.51 33.33
CA ALA A 16 -23.41 8.19 34.30
C ALA A 16 -22.57 9.34 33.71
N GLY A 17 -23.11 10.17 32.82
CA GLY A 17 -22.58 11.52 32.50
C GLY A 17 -21.09 11.62 32.11
N GLY A 18 -20.43 10.51 31.77
CA GLY A 18 -19.04 10.46 31.35
C GLY A 18 -18.94 10.55 29.84
N GLU A 19 -17.87 11.18 29.35
CA GLU A 19 -17.58 11.17 27.91
C GLU A 19 -17.62 9.73 27.36
N PRO A 20 -18.24 9.51 26.19
CA PRO A 20 -18.30 8.19 25.59
C PRO A 20 -16.88 7.64 25.41
N ARG A 21 -16.61 6.48 26.04
CA ARG A 21 -15.27 5.89 26.04
C ARG A 21 -14.89 5.48 24.63
N VAL A 22 -13.77 6.01 24.14
CA VAL A 22 -13.25 5.65 22.80
C VAL A 22 -12.88 4.16 22.77
N PRO A 23 -13.49 3.33 21.90
CA PRO A 23 -13.28 1.88 21.89
C PRO A 23 -11.81 1.45 21.80
N PHE A 24 -11.01 2.21 21.03
CA PHE A 24 -9.57 1.98 20.91
C PHE A 24 -8.82 2.10 22.24
N LEU A 25 -9.16 3.10 23.07
CA LEU A 25 -8.51 3.33 24.37
C LEU A 25 -8.87 2.23 25.38
N VAL A 26 -10.11 1.74 25.33
CA VAL A 26 -10.55 0.59 26.15
C VAL A 26 -9.74 -0.65 25.77
N ALA A 27 -9.65 -0.96 24.48
CA ALA A 27 -8.89 -2.12 24.01
C ALA A 27 -7.38 -2.00 24.30
N LEU A 28 -6.82 -0.79 24.20
CA LEU A 28 -5.43 -0.50 24.62
C LEU A 28 -5.23 -0.78 26.11
N GLY A 29 -6.15 -0.31 26.97
CA GLY A 29 -6.10 -0.54 28.41
C GLY A 29 -6.17 -2.02 28.78
N GLU A 30 -7.03 -2.79 28.09
CA GLU A 30 -7.12 -4.24 28.25
C GLU A 30 -5.82 -4.96 27.85
N ARG A 31 -5.18 -4.53 26.76
CA ARG A 31 -3.88 -5.08 26.33
C ARG A 31 -2.77 -4.79 27.33
N VAL A 32 -2.66 -3.56 27.82
CA VAL A 32 -1.69 -3.19 28.87
C VAL A 32 -1.89 -4.07 30.12
N ARG A 33 -3.15 -4.24 30.55
CA ARG A 33 -3.50 -5.09 31.70
C ARG A 33 -3.13 -6.55 31.46
N THR A 34 -3.42 -7.08 30.27
CA THR A 34 -3.12 -8.46 29.90
C THR A 34 -1.61 -8.72 29.87
N LEU A 35 -0.84 -7.83 29.25
CA LEU A 35 0.63 -7.93 29.19
C LEU A 35 1.25 -7.85 30.57
N ARG A 36 0.79 -6.90 31.39
CA ARG A 36 1.21 -6.78 32.78
C ARG A 36 0.97 -8.07 33.56
N SER A 37 -0.23 -8.65 33.44
CA SER A 37 -0.58 -9.92 34.10
C SER A 37 0.28 -11.09 33.61
N ARG A 38 0.53 -11.20 32.29
CA ARG A 38 1.41 -12.23 31.71
C ARG A 38 2.85 -12.12 32.22
N ARG A 39 3.33 -10.91 32.50
CA ARG A 39 4.66 -10.63 33.06
C ARG A 39 4.71 -10.76 34.59
N GLY A 40 3.60 -11.10 35.25
CA GLY A 40 3.52 -11.22 36.71
C GLY A 40 3.71 -9.89 37.46
N MET A 41 3.53 -8.75 36.81
CA MET A 41 3.78 -7.44 37.41
C MET A 41 2.51 -6.84 38.03
N THR A 42 2.65 -6.19 39.18
CA THR A 42 1.57 -5.37 39.76
C THR A 42 1.49 -4.03 39.03
N ARG A 43 0.35 -3.35 39.09
CA ARG A 43 0.20 -2.01 38.48
C ARG A 43 1.24 -1.04 39.06
N LYS A 44 1.41 -1.03 40.38
CA LYS A 44 2.45 -0.26 41.07
C LYS A 44 3.87 -0.56 40.57
N ALA A 45 4.19 -1.84 40.33
CA ALA A 45 5.50 -2.22 39.81
C ALA A 45 5.75 -1.70 38.38
N VAL A 46 4.75 -1.78 37.50
CA VAL A 46 4.86 -1.22 36.14
C VAL A 46 4.93 0.30 36.17
N ALA A 47 4.12 0.95 37.02
CA ALA A 47 4.14 2.41 37.17
C ALA A 47 5.52 2.91 37.60
N LEU A 48 6.13 2.25 38.58
CA LEU A 48 7.49 2.54 39.02
C LEU A 48 8.52 2.30 37.91
N ALA A 49 8.45 1.16 37.22
CA ALA A 49 9.39 0.82 36.15
C ALA A 49 9.26 1.72 34.91
N ALA A 50 8.07 2.25 34.66
CA ALA A 50 7.79 3.17 33.55
C ALA A 50 7.99 4.65 33.93
N ASP A 51 8.34 4.97 35.18
CA ASP A 51 8.43 6.35 35.67
C ASP A 51 7.13 7.15 35.44
N VAL A 52 5.99 6.53 35.76
CA VAL A 52 4.66 7.15 35.68
C VAL A 52 3.88 6.94 36.97
N SER A 53 2.94 7.83 37.26
CA SER A 53 2.09 7.63 38.45
C SER A 53 1.19 6.42 38.30
N GLU A 54 0.94 5.70 39.40
CA GLU A 54 0.04 4.54 39.41
C GLU A 54 -1.39 4.92 39.00
N ARG A 55 -1.83 6.14 39.32
CA ARG A 55 -3.11 6.71 38.85
C ARG A 55 -3.14 6.85 37.33
N HIS A 56 -2.05 7.33 36.73
CA HIS A 56 -1.96 7.49 35.28
C HIS A 56 -1.96 6.12 34.56
N LEU A 57 -1.28 5.13 35.13
CA LEU A 57 -1.32 3.76 34.62
C LEU A 57 -2.71 3.12 34.80
N ALA A 58 -3.40 3.41 35.90
CA ALA A 58 -4.78 2.97 36.11
C ALA A 58 -5.72 3.56 35.06
N ASN A 59 -5.64 4.87 34.81
CA ASN A 59 -6.40 5.56 33.78
C ASN A 59 -6.16 4.94 32.39
N LEU A 60 -4.90 4.66 32.04
CA LEU A 60 -4.54 3.94 30.82
C LEU A 60 -5.20 2.55 30.76
N GLU A 61 -5.09 1.74 31.82
CA GLU A 61 -5.69 0.40 31.88
C GLU A 61 -7.23 0.41 31.84
N TYR A 62 -7.87 1.48 32.29
CA TYR A 62 -9.32 1.66 32.22
C TYR A 62 -9.78 2.24 30.88
N GLY A 63 -8.85 2.65 30.01
CA GLY A 63 -9.16 3.40 28.78
C GLY A 63 -9.72 4.79 29.05
N ALA A 64 -9.46 5.34 30.24
CA ALA A 64 -9.93 6.65 30.68
C ALA A 64 -8.87 7.73 30.37
N GLY A 65 -9.05 8.43 29.25
CA GLY A 65 -8.21 9.56 28.85
C GLY A 65 -7.10 9.22 27.85
N ASN A 66 -6.54 10.25 27.23
CA ASN A 66 -5.51 10.12 26.20
C ASN A 66 -4.12 10.02 26.84
N ALA A 67 -3.44 8.88 26.68
CA ALA A 67 -2.07 8.72 27.12
C ALA A 67 -1.10 9.32 26.08
N SER A 68 -0.10 10.07 26.54
CA SER A 68 0.92 10.59 25.64
C SER A 68 1.75 9.44 25.04
N ILE A 69 2.27 9.63 23.82
CA ILE A 69 3.14 8.64 23.16
C ILE A 69 4.39 8.33 24.00
N LEU A 70 4.94 9.33 24.70
CA LEU A 70 6.08 9.15 25.60
C LEU A 70 5.75 8.20 26.75
N VAL A 71 4.57 8.36 27.37
CA VAL A 71 4.07 7.45 28.41
C VAL A 71 3.90 6.04 27.84
N LEU A 72 3.31 5.90 26.65
CA LEU A 72 3.14 4.59 26.01
C LEU A 72 4.49 3.91 25.72
N LEU A 73 5.51 4.67 25.30
CA LEU A 73 6.87 4.16 25.10
C LEU A 73 7.53 3.72 26.42
N GLN A 74 7.34 4.47 27.51
CA GLN A 74 7.85 4.11 28.83
C GLN A 74 7.18 2.84 29.36
N VAL A 75 5.84 2.75 29.24
CA VAL A 75 5.08 1.55 29.61
C VAL A 75 5.50 0.34 28.77
N ALA A 76 5.73 0.51 27.46
CA ALA A 76 6.23 -0.56 26.58
C ALA A 76 7.60 -1.09 27.05
N ARG A 77 8.53 -0.19 27.38
CA ARG A 77 9.84 -0.56 27.94
C ARG A 77 9.71 -1.30 29.27
N ALA A 78 8.86 -0.80 30.18
CA ALA A 78 8.61 -1.45 31.47
C ALA A 78 8.00 -2.85 31.33
N LEU A 79 7.15 -3.06 30.33
CA LEU A 79 6.55 -4.35 30.01
C LEU A 79 7.43 -5.23 29.11
N GLN A 80 8.61 -4.73 28.72
CA GLN A 80 9.55 -5.39 27.80
C GLN A 80 8.87 -5.83 26.49
N CYS A 81 8.02 -4.96 25.95
CA CYS A 81 7.29 -5.20 24.71
C CYS A 81 7.52 -4.06 23.71
N SER A 82 7.13 -4.30 22.46
CA SER A 82 7.15 -3.26 21.43
C SER A 82 5.93 -2.34 21.58
N LEU A 83 6.04 -1.07 21.15
CA LEU A 83 4.88 -0.16 21.14
C LEU A 83 3.72 -0.70 20.26
N ALA A 84 4.04 -1.39 19.17
CA ALA A 84 3.07 -2.04 18.30
C ALA A 84 2.21 -3.07 19.04
N GLU A 85 2.81 -3.80 19.98
CA GLU A 85 2.12 -4.80 20.81
C GLU A 85 1.13 -4.15 21.78
N LEU A 86 1.46 -2.97 22.32
CA LEU A 86 0.52 -2.18 23.11
C LEU A 86 -0.66 -1.68 22.27
N LEU A 87 -0.37 -1.15 21.07
CA LEU A 87 -1.39 -0.59 20.19
C LEU A 87 -2.27 -1.66 19.54
N GLY A 88 -1.88 -2.94 19.60
CA GLY A 88 -2.65 -4.06 19.06
C GLY A 88 -2.46 -4.26 17.56
N ASP A 89 -1.23 -4.06 17.08
CA ASP A 89 -0.86 -4.32 15.69
C ASP A 89 -1.07 -5.80 15.33
N VAL A 90 -1.53 -6.07 14.10
CA VAL A 90 -1.82 -7.43 13.62
C VAL A 90 -0.59 -8.35 13.71
N SER A 91 0.61 -7.83 13.52
CA SER A 91 1.88 -8.57 13.67
C SER A 91 2.17 -9.02 15.11
N THR A 92 1.32 -8.64 16.07
CA THR A 92 1.42 -9.02 17.49
C THR A 92 0.19 -9.79 17.98
N SER A 93 -0.74 -10.12 17.07
CA SER A 93 -2.02 -10.76 17.39
C SER A 93 -1.91 -12.24 17.75
N SER A 94 -0.86 -12.94 17.27
CA SER A 94 -0.61 -14.35 17.57
C SER A 94 0.87 -14.65 17.80
N PRO A 95 1.21 -15.74 18.54
CA PRO A 95 2.60 -16.18 18.71
C PRO A 95 3.32 -16.43 17.37
N GLU A 96 2.65 -17.02 16.39
CA GLU A 96 3.22 -17.26 15.06
C GLU A 96 3.58 -15.96 14.34
N TRP A 97 2.73 -14.93 14.42
CA TRP A 97 3.05 -13.61 13.87
C TRP A 97 4.30 -12.99 14.51
N LEU A 98 4.45 -13.15 15.84
CA LEU A 98 5.63 -12.67 16.55
C LEU A 98 6.90 -13.41 16.11
N LEU A 99 6.84 -14.73 15.97
CA LEU A 99 7.97 -15.55 15.50
C LEU A 99 8.36 -15.21 14.06
N ILE A 100 7.38 -15.04 13.16
CA ILE A 100 7.63 -14.61 11.78
C ILE A 100 8.28 -13.22 11.75
N ARG A 101 7.78 -12.28 12.55
CA ARG A 101 8.35 -10.93 12.63
C ARG A 101 9.80 -10.97 13.11
N GLU A 102 10.11 -11.76 14.13
CA GLU A 102 11.47 -11.93 14.65
C GLU A 102 12.41 -12.53 13.60
N LEU A 103 11.95 -13.52 12.83
CA LEU A 103 12.74 -14.12 11.74
C LEU A 103 13.12 -13.11 10.65
N LEU A 104 12.20 -12.18 10.36
CA LEU A 104 12.36 -11.14 9.33
C LEU A 104 13.03 -9.87 9.85
N GLN A 105 13.17 -9.71 11.16
CA GLN A 105 13.76 -8.52 11.78
C GLN A 105 15.26 -8.41 11.44
N GLY A 106 15.69 -7.21 11.02
CA GLY A 106 17.09 -6.94 10.69
C GLY A 106 17.59 -7.50 9.35
N ARG A 107 16.72 -8.16 8.57
CA ARG A 107 17.02 -8.66 7.24
C ARG A 107 17.14 -7.53 6.22
N ASP A 108 17.97 -7.73 5.20
CA ASP A 108 18.07 -6.77 4.09
C ASP A 108 16.88 -6.88 3.11
N GLU A 109 16.72 -5.90 2.22
CA GLU A 109 15.61 -5.88 1.23
C GLU A 109 15.65 -7.09 0.28
N GLY A 110 16.83 -7.67 0.01
CA GLY A 110 16.98 -8.85 -0.83
C GLY A 110 16.46 -10.12 -0.15
N GLU A 111 16.81 -10.31 1.13
CA GLU A 111 16.28 -11.35 2.00
C GLU A 111 14.77 -11.22 2.19
N LEU A 112 14.27 -10.02 2.49
CA LEU A 112 12.84 -9.75 2.63
C LEU A 112 12.09 -10.02 1.32
N ARG A 113 12.68 -9.67 0.16
CA ARG A 113 12.12 -10.02 -1.15
C ARG A 113 12.02 -11.54 -1.33
N ARG A 114 13.07 -12.29 -1.00
CA ARG A 114 13.06 -13.77 -1.09
C ARG A 114 11.98 -14.37 -0.18
N ALA A 115 11.88 -13.90 1.06
CA ALA A 115 10.83 -14.33 1.98
C ALA A 115 9.43 -14.04 1.42
N ARG A 116 9.18 -12.82 0.93
CA ARG A 116 7.90 -12.44 0.30
C ARG A 116 7.53 -13.34 -0.87
N LEU A 117 8.49 -13.65 -1.76
CA LEU A 117 8.24 -14.52 -2.92
C LEU A 117 7.86 -15.94 -2.46
N LYS A 118 8.56 -16.50 -1.46
CA LYS A 118 8.23 -17.81 -0.91
C LYS A 118 6.87 -17.85 -0.20
N LEU A 119 6.53 -16.81 0.56
CA LEU A 119 5.20 -16.68 1.16
C LEU A 119 4.11 -16.56 0.08
N THR A 120 4.41 -15.91 -1.03
CA THR A 120 3.47 -15.82 -2.18
C THR A 120 3.31 -17.17 -2.87
N GLU A 121 4.36 -17.98 -2.98
CA GLU A 121 4.29 -19.34 -3.51
C GLU A 121 3.46 -20.27 -2.61
N LEU A 122 3.61 -20.14 -1.28
CA LEU A 122 2.91 -20.98 -0.30
C LEU A 122 1.46 -20.57 -0.05
N PHE A 123 1.19 -19.27 0.00
CA PHE A 123 -0.10 -18.70 0.42
C PHE A 123 -0.80 -17.87 -0.66
N GLY A 124 -0.17 -17.68 -1.81
CA GLY A 124 -0.81 -17.03 -2.95
C GLY A 124 -2.05 -17.82 -3.37
N SER A 125 -3.10 -17.11 -3.77
CA SER A 125 -4.35 -17.71 -4.23
C SER A 125 -4.07 -18.80 -5.27
N THR A 126 -4.64 -19.99 -5.09
CA THR A 126 -4.51 -21.19 -5.96
C THR A 126 -5.11 -21.04 -7.37
N GLY A 127 -5.27 -19.80 -7.86
CA GLY A 127 -5.79 -19.46 -9.20
C GLY A 127 -4.94 -18.43 -9.94
N VAL A 128 -3.74 -18.10 -9.46
CA VAL A 128 -2.76 -17.36 -10.28
C VAL A 128 -2.21 -18.34 -11.31
N ASP A 129 -2.86 -18.41 -12.46
CA ASP A 129 -2.30 -19.09 -13.62
C ASP A 129 -0.98 -18.39 -13.98
N ALA A 130 0.15 -19.10 -13.84
CA ALA A 130 1.48 -18.57 -14.14
C ALA A 130 1.53 -18.04 -15.59
N THR A 131 0.82 -18.70 -16.50
CA THR A 131 0.69 -18.27 -17.90
C THR A 131 -0.09 -16.96 -18.01
N GLY A 132 -1.22 -16.84 -17.31
CA GLY A 132 -2.01 -15.61 -17.26
C GLY A 132 -1.27 -14.44 -16.60
N ARG A 133 -0.34 -14.68 -15.67
CA ARG A 133 0.51 -13.61 -15.15
C ARG A 133 1.44 -13.05 -16.21
N GLN A 134 2.05 -13.93 -17.00
CA GLN A 134 3.04 -13.55 -18.00
C GLN A 134 2.41 -12.63 -19.06
N SER A 135 1.24 -13.00 -19.59
CA SER A 135 0.56 -12.25 -20.67
C SER A 135 -0.15 -10.95 -20.23
N ARG A 136 -0.25 -10.68 -18.92
CA ARG A 136 -0.75 -9.39 -18.41
C ARG A 136 0.42 -8.48 -18.05
N ILE A 137 0.62 -7.41 -18.81
CA ILE A 137 1.76 -6.51 -18.64
C ILE A 137 1.28 -5.21 -17.99
N ALA A 138 1.73 -4.95 -16.76
CA ALA A 138 1.42 -3.73 -16.04
C ALA A 138 2.57 -2.72 -16.09
N LEU A 139 2.34 -1.56 -16.68
CA LEU A 139 3.27 -0.45 -16.72
C LEU A 139 3.09 0.43 -15.49
N ILE A 140 4.12 0.49 -14.64
CA ILE A 140 4.15 1.32 -13.42
C ILE A 140 5.14 2.48 -13.56
N GLY A 141 4.89 3.56 -12.83
CA GLY A 141 5.73 4.76 -12.83
C GLY A 141 4.88 6.03 -12.66
N LEU A 142 5.52 7.16 -12.38
CA LEU A 142 4.81 8.43 -12.21
C LEU A 142 4.16 8.93 -13.51
N ARG A 143 3.20 9.85 -13.38
CA ARG A 143 2.64 10.57 -14.53
C ARG A 143 3.78 11.24 -15.32
N GLY A 144 3.72 11.19 -16.64
CA GLY A 144 4.84 11.61 -17.50
C GLY A 144 5.93 10.55 -17.76
N ALA A 145 5.87 9.37 -17.13
CA ALA A 145 6.79 8.26 -17.44
C ALA A 145 6.64 7.68 -18.87
N GLY A 146 5.61 8.07 -19.62
CA GLY A 146 5.35 7.52 -20.96
C GLY A 146 4.48 6.26 -20.98
N LYS A 147 3.86 5.85 -19.86
CA LYS A 147 2.99 4.66 -19.77
C LYS A 147 1.94 4.56 -20.88
N SER A 148 1.19 5.63 -21.14
CA SER A 148 0.14 5.61 -22.17
C SER A 148 0.71 5.51 -23.59
N THR A 149 1.82 6.20 -23.87
CA THR A 149 2.44 6.20 -25.20
C THR A 149 3.13 4.88 -25.49
N LEU A 150 4.01 4.43 -24.59
CA LEU A 150 4.75 3.17 -24.74
C LEU A 150 3.82 1.96 -24.59
N GLY A 151 2.80 2.04 -23.72
CA GLY A 151 1.85 0.96 -23.51
C GLY A 151 0.97 0.68 -24.71
N ARG A 152 0.46 1.70 -25.41
CA ARG A 152 -0.28 1.48 -26.67
C ARG A 152 0.57 0.81 -27.72
N ARG A 153 1.80 1.30 -27.93
CA ARG A 153 2.74 0.71 -28.89
C ARG A 153 3.10 -0.73 -28.53
N LEU A 154 3.28 -1.02 -27.25
CA LEU A 154 3.57 -2.37 -26.76
C LEU A 154 2.38 -3.30 -27.00
N ALA A 155 1.17 -2.84 -26.69
CA ALA A 155 -0.06 -3.59 -26.92
C ALA A 155 -0.24 -3.92 -28.41
N GLU A 156 -0.06 -2.93 -29.29
CA GLU A 156 -0.08 -3.13 -30.76
C GLU A 156 0.94 -4.16 -31.22
N ALA A 157 2.18 -4.10 -30.71
CA ALA A 157 3.23 -5.02 -31.11
C ALA A 157 3.00 -6.46 -30.62
N LEU A 158 2.34 -6.63 -29.47
CA LEU A 158 1.98 -7.94 -28.90
C LEU A 158 0.66 -8.48 -29.45
N GLY A 159 -0.16 -7.64 -30.10
CA GLY A 159 -1.54 -7.98 -30.45
C GLY A 159 -2.48 -8.01 -29.23
N TYR A 160 -2.12 -7.33 -28.14
CA TYR A 160 -2.89 -7.30 -26.89
C TYR A 160 -3.80 -6.06 -26.81
N PRO A 161 -4.90 -6.11 -26.04
CA PRO A 161 -5.64 -4.93 -25.62
C PRO A 161 -4.77 -3.97 -24.80
N PHE A 162 -5.03 -2.67 -24.92
CA PHE A 162 -4.45 -1.65 -24.05
C PHE A 162 -5.53 -1.02 -23.18
N ILE A 163 -5.33 -1.01 -21.86
CA ILE A 163 -6.22 -0.35 -20.91
C ILE A 163 -5.48 0.71 -20.09
N GLU A 164 -6.15 1.84 -19.85
CA GLU A 164 -5.70 2.81 -18.85
C GLU A 164 -6.54 2.59 -17.60
N LEU A 165 -5.93 2.08 -16.55
CA LEU A 165 -6.65 1.72 -15.32
C LEU A 165 -7.33 2.94 -14.67
N SER A 166 -6.83 4.16 -14.91
CA SER A 166 -7.52 5.40 -14.50
C SER A 166 -8.89 5.58 -15.17
N ARG A 167 -9.07 5.15 -16.43
CA ARG A 167 -10.36 5.25 -17.12
C ARG A 167 -11.35 4.22 -16.58
N GLU A 168 -10.88 3.01 -16.31
CA GLU A 168 -11.68 1.96 -15.67
C GLU A 168 -12.19 2.42 -14.30
N ILE A 169 -11.34 3.09 -13.50
CA ILE A 169 -11.73 3.69 -12.22
C ILE A 169 -12.87 4.71 -12.40
N GLU A 170 -12.76 5.62 -13.37
CA GLU A 170 -13.79 6.62 -13.66
C GLU A 170 -15.10 5.97 -14.12
N GLN A 171 -15.00 4.93 -14.95
CA GLN A 171 -16.15 4.17 -15.42
C GLN A 171 -16.87 3.46 -14.26
N PHE A 172 -16.15 2.82 -13.35
CA PHE A 172 -16.75 2.18 -12.17
C PHE A 172 -17.33 3.18 -11.16
N ALA A 173 -16.71 4.36 -11.03
CA ALA A 173 -17.18 5.40 -10.13
C ALA A 173 -18.33 6.23 -10.72
N GLY A 174 -18.51 6.23 -12.05
CA GLY A 174 -19.47 7.07 -12.76
C GLY A 174 -19.14 8.57 -12.71
N CYS A 175 -17.91 8.93 -12.32
CA CYS A 175 -17.43 10.30 -12.20
C CYS A 175 -15.90 10.36 -12.38
N SER A 176 -15.36 11.56 -12.56
CA SER A 176 -13.92 11.77 -12.74
C SER A 176 -13.12 11.48 -11.46
N ILE A 177 -11.84 11.16 -11.60
CA ILE A 177 -10.95 10.96 -10.44
C ILE A 177 -10.92 12.19 -9.50
N SER A 178 -10.99 13.38 -10.06
CA SER A 178 -11.06 14.63 -9.29
C SER A 178 -12.33 14.69 -8.43
N GLU A 179 -13.48 14.30 -8.98
CA GLU A 179 -14.75 14.22 -8.23
C GLU A 179 -14.70 13.12 -7.17
N ILE A 180 -14.07 11.97 -7.45
CA ILE A 180 -13.89 10.92 -6.44
C ILE A 180 -13.14 11.48 -5.23
N HIS A 181 -12.02 12.16 -5.45
CA HIS A 181 -11.25 12.75 -4.36
C HIS A 181 -12.02 13.84 -3.60
N ASN A 182 -12.75 14.70 -4.32
CA ASN A 182 -13.48 15.82 -3.72
C ASN A 182 -14.72 15.39 -2.94
N LEU A 183 -15.45 14.37 -3.42
CA LEU A 183 -16.74 13.95 -2.88
C LEU A 183 -16.63 12.75 -1.93
N TYR A 184 -15.74 11.79 -2.23
CA TYR A 184 -15.68 10.51 -1.52
C TYR A 184 -14.33 10.26 -0.82
N GLY A 185 -13.30 11.06 -1.13
CA GLY A 185 -11.99 11.02 -0.49
C GLY A 185 -11.10 9.86 -0.95
N ALA A 186 -9.88 9.82 -0.38
CA ALA A 186 -8.82 8.89 -0.79
C ALA A 186 -9.17 7.41 -0.54
N THR A 187 -9.87 7.10 0.56
CA THR A 187 -10.26 5.72 0.87
C THR A 187 -11.21 5.15 -0.19
N ALA A 188 -12.18 5.95 -0.65
CA ALA A 188 -13.08 5.53 -1.72
C ALA A 188 -12.31 5.32 -3.03
N TYR A 189 -11.41 6.23 -3.39
CA TYR A 189 -10.53 6.07 -4.55
C TYR A 189 -9.77 4.74 -4.52
N ARG A 190 -9.18 4.36 -3.38
CA ARG A 190 -8.47 3.07 -3.25
C ARG A 190 -9.35 1.85 -3.46
N ARG A 191 -10.62 1.92 -3.05
CA ARG A 191 -11.61 0.85 -3.33
C ARG A 191 -11.93 0.74 -4.82
N TYR A 192 -12.13 1.87 -5.50
CA TYR A 192 -12.35 1.86 -6.95
C TYR A 192 -11.10 1.43 -7.72
N GLU A 193 -9.90 1.87 -7.32
CA GLU A 193 -8.62 1.43 -7.88
C GLU A 193 -8.43 -0.08 -7.75
N ARG A 194 -8.76 -0.65 -6.59
CA ARG A 194 -8.72 -2.10 -6.36
C ARG A 194 -9.68 -2.84 -7.27
N ARG A 195 -10.95 -2.41 -7.30
CA ARG A 195 -12.00 -3.06 -8.11
C ARG A 195 -11.65 -3.02 -9.59
N ALA A 196 -11.17 -1.88 -10.10
CA ALA A 196 -10.77 -1.75 -11.49
C ALA A 196 -9.62 -2.71 -11.85
N LEU A 197 -8.67 -2.92 -10.93
CA LEU A 197 -7.57 -3.84 -11.14
C LEU A 197 -8.04 -5.31 -11.13
N GLU A 198 -8.88 -5.68 -10.16
CA GLU A 198 -9.46 -7.03 -10.06
C GLU A 198 -10.26 -7.39 -11.32
N GLU A 199 -11.13 -6.49 -11.79
CA GLU A 199 -11.92 -6.68 -13.02
C GLU A 199 -11.03 -6.79 -14.26
N ALA A 200 -10.01 -5.93 -14.39
CA ALA A 200 -9.07 -6.00 -15.51
C ALA A 200 -8.35 -7.36 -15.57
N ILE A 201 -7.92 -7.89 -14.43
CA ILE A 201 -7.27 -9.20 -14.34
C ILE A 201 -8.25 -10.33 -14.72
N GLN A 202 -9.51 -10.22 -14.31
CA GLN A 202 -10.52 -11.25 -14.56
C GLN A 202 -10.99 -11.28 -16.02
N ILE A 203 -11.22 -10.10 -16.61
CA ILE A 203 -11.78 -9.97 -17.97
C ILE A 203 -10.71 -10.26 -19.02
N TYR A 204 -9.48 -9.78 -18.81
CA TYR A 204 -8.44 -9.83 -19.83
C TYR A 204 -7.37 -10.88 -19.49
N PRO A 205 -7.31 -12.02 -20.20
CA PRO A 205 -6.22 -12.97 -20.04
C PRO A 205 -4.88 -12.42 -20.57
N GLU A 206 -4.92 -11.58 -21.59
CA GLU A 206 -3.78 -10.89 -22.18
C GLU A 206 -4.10 -9.40 -22.30
N VAL A 207 -3.25 -8.52 -21.77
CA VAL A 207 -3.50 -7.07 -21.77
C VAL A 207 -2.24 -6.29 -21.39
N VAL A 208 -2.11 -5.08 -21.93
CA VAL A 208 -1.17 -4.06 -21.43
C VAL A 208 -1.94 -3.01 -20.61
N ILE A 209 -1.60 -2.88 -19.33
CA ILE A 209 -2.26 -2.02 -18.35
C ILE A 209 -1.37 -0.83 -18.02
N ALA A 210 -1.82 0.40 -18.29
CA ALA A 210 -1.20 1.60 -17.73
C ALA A 210 -1.81 1.92 -16.36
N THR A 211 -1.03 1.83 -15.29
CA THR A 211 -1.54 2.04 -13.91
C THR A 211 -1.49 3.52 -13.49
N PRO A 212 -2.30 3.97 -12.52
CA PRO A 212 -2.08 5.24 -11.84
C PRO A 212 -0.72 5.25 -11.14
N GLY A 213 -0.07 6.42 -11.09
CA GLY A 213 1.26 6.53 -10.48
C GLY A 213 1.26 6.25 -8.98
N GLY A 214 0.14 6.45 -8.29
CA GLY A 214 0.00 6.24 -6.86
C GLY A 214 -0.37 4.82 -6.43
N LEU A 215 -0.58 3.89 -7.37
CA LEU A 215 -1.00 2.51 -7.06
C LEU A 215 0.01 1.81 -6.16
N VAL A 216 1.31 1.99 -6.42
CA VAL A 216 2.40 1.37 -5.64
C VAL A 216 2.46 1.82 -4.18
N SER A 217 1.75 2.90 -3.82
CA SER A 217 1.68 3.39 -2.43
C SER A 217 0.62 2.67 -1.60
N ASP A 218 -0.25 1.86 -2.23
CA ASP A 218 -1.16 0.96 -1.53
C ASP A 218 -0.60 -0.47 -1.63
N SER A 219 -0.16 -1.02 -0.49
CA SER A 219 0.48 -2.33 -0.47
C SER A 219 -0.44 -3.46 -0.92
N THR A 220 -1.75 -3.32 -0.72
CA THR A 220 -2.73 -4.35 -1.08
C THR A 220 -2.89 -4.39 -2.60
N ASN A 221 -3.15 -3.24 -3.22
CA ASN A 221 -3.30 -3.12 -4.67
C ASN A 221 -1.99 -3.45 -5.39
N PHE A 222 -0.85 -3.04 -4.82
CA PHE A 222 0.45 -3.34 -5.41
C PHE A 222 0.81 -4.82 -5.34
N ASN A 223 0.50 -5.50 -4.23
CA ASN A 223 0.68 -6.96 -4.14
C ASN A 223 -0.19 -7.70 -5.15
N LEU A 224 -1.46 -7.29 -5.31
CA LEU A 224 -2.35 -7.85 -6.34
C LEU A 224 -1.73 -7.68 -7.74
N LEU A 225 -1.23 -6.50 -8.06
CA LEU A 225 -0.57 -6.23 -9.34
C LEU A 225 0.67 -7.14 -9.56
N LEU A 226 1.54 -7.26 -8.55
CA LEU A 226 2.74 -8.09 -8.61
C LEU A 226 2.44 -9.59 -8.71
N GLN A 227 1.29 -10.03 -8.19
CA GLN A 227 0.89 -11.43 -8.25
C GLN A 227 0.30 -11.80 -9.61
N HIS A 228 -0.43 -10.90 -10.26
CA HIS A 228 -1.22 -11.22 -11.45
C HIS A 228 -0.68 -10.64 -12.75
N CYS A 229 0.34 -9.78 -12.72
CA CYS A 229 0.91 -9.17 -13.90
C CYS A 229 2.44 -9.30 -13.94
N THR A 230 2.99 -9.35 -15.15
CA THR A 230 4.37 -8.95 -15.43
C THR A 230 4.47 -7.44 -15.29
N THR A 231 5.29 -6.96 -14.37
CA THR A 231 5.39 -5.52 -14.04
C THR A 231 6.61 -4.87 -14.68
N VAL A 232 6.39 -3.74 -15.34
CA VAL A 232 7.46 -2.95 -15.97
C VAL A 232 7.47 -1.54 -15.40
N TRP A 233 8.57 -1.18 -14.75
CA TRP A 233 8.80 0.18 -14.29
C TRP A 233 9.36 1.04 -15.43
N LEU A 234 8.56 2.01 -15.88
CA LEU A 234 9.02 3.09 -16.74
C LEU A 234 9.60 4.21 -15.86
N LYS A 235 10.94 4.23 -15.78
CA LYS A 235 11.70 5.23 -15.04
C LYS A 235 11.92 6.45 -15.91
N ALA A 236 11.75 7.65 -15.36
CA ALA A 236 12.14 8.88 -16.02
C ALA A 236 12.74 9.82 -14.99
N ASP A 237 13.59 10.73 -15.45
CA ASP A 237 14.15 11.76 -14.60
C ASP A 237 13.08 12.79 -14.20
N PRO A 238 13.19 13.40 -13.00
CA PRO A 238 12.20 14.37 -12.52
C PRO A 238 11.91 15.51 -13.51
N VAL A 239 12.96 15.98 -14.20
CA VAL A 239 12.86 17.06 -15.20
C VAL A 239 12.00 16.63 -16.40
N ASP A 240 12.15 15.39 -16.84
CA ASP A 240 11.38 14.86 -17.98
C ASP A 240 9.94 14.56 -17.60
N HIS A 241 9.70 14.08 -16.37
CA HIS A 241 8.35 13.98 -15.81
C HIS A 241 7.63 15.34 -15.89
N MET A 242 8.23 16.40 -15.36
CA MET A 242 7.62 17.74 -15.39
C MET A 242 7.39 18.24 -16.81
N ARG A 243 8.40 18.14 -17.67
CA ARG A 243 8.31 18.59 -19.07
C ARG A 243 7.17 17.91 -19.82
N ARG A 244 7.02 16.59 -19.66
CA ARG A 244 5.97 15.80 -20.31
C ARG A 244 4.59 16.07 -19.73
N VAL A 245 4.47 16.28 -18.42
CA VAL A 245 3.19 16.60 -17.77
C VAL A 245 2.71 18.00 -18.18
N ALA A 246 3.63 18.97 -18.24
CA ALA A 246 3.36 20.32 -18.75
C ALA A 246 2.84 20.30 -20.20
N ALA A 247 3.51 19.54 -21.07
CA ALA A 247 3.09 19.38 -22.46
C ALA A 247 1.70 18.73 -22.62
N GLN A 248 1.22 18.01 -21.60
CA GLN A 248 -0.12 17.41 -21.55
C GLN A 248 -1.21 18.37 -21.03
N GLY A 249 -0.89 19.65 -20.83
CA GLY A 249 -1.83 20.69 -20.40
C GLY A 249 -2.09 20.72 -18.89
N ASP A 250 -1.39 19.89 -18.10
CA ASP A 250 -1.44 19.97 -16.64
C ASP A 250 -0.35 20.93 -16.15
N LEU A 251 -0.74 22.20 -16.00
CA LEU A 251 0.15 23.28 -15.56
C LEU A 251 0.30 23.36 -14.04
N ARG A 252 -0.43 22.55 -13.26
CA ARG A 252 -0.33 22.52 -11.79
C ARG A 252 1.11 22.33 -11.28
N PRO A 253 1.97 21.49 -11.92
CA PRO A 253 3.38 21.38 -11.55
C PRO A 253 4.24 22.59 -11.91
N MET A 254 3.80 23.45 -12.83
CA MET A 254 4.57 24.62 -13.28
C MET A 254 4.26 25.90 -12.50
N ALA A 255 3.08 25.98 -11.87
CA ALA A 255 2.66 27.16 -11.10
C ALA A 255 3.48 27.41 -9.81
N ALA A 256 4.30 26.44 -9.38
CA ALA A 256 5.16 26.52 -8.19
C ALA A 256 6.55 25.90 -8.44
N SER A 257 7.23 26.29 -9.54
CA SER A 257 8.24 25.46 -10.24
C SER A 257 9.38 24.85 -9.40
N ALA A 258 9.88 25.54 -8.36
CA ALA A 258 10.94 25.00 -7.49
C ALA A 258 10.40 24.04 -6.42
N GLU A 259 9.37 24.45 -5.68
CA GLU A 259 8.73 23.64 -4.64
C GLU A 259 8.06 22.39 -5.24
N ALA A 260 7.38 22.53 -6.38
CA ALA A 260 6.78 21.42 -7.11
C ALA A 260 7.82 20.41 -7.61
N MET A 261 9.01 20.87 -8.02
CA MET A 261 10.11 19.99 -8.41
C MET A 261 10.68 19.25 -7.20
N GLU A 262 10.81 19.91 -6.05
CA GLU A 262 11.23 19.26 -4.81
C GLU A 262 10.21 18.24 -4.31
N ASP A 263 8.93 18.56 -4.35
CA ASP A 263 7.84 17.64 -4.02
C ASP A 263 7.85 16.43 -4.96
N LEU A 264 8.04 16.63 -6.27
CA LEU A 264 8.16 15.54 -7.23
C LEU A 264 9.36 14.65 -6.92
N LYS A 265 10.52 15.22 -6.59
CA LYS A 265 11.71 14.47 -6.17
C LYS A 265 11.43 13.66 -4.89
N ARG A 266 10.73 14.25 -3.91
CA ARG A 266 10.33 13.56 -2.68
C ARG A 266 9.39 12.39 -2.97
N ILE A 267 8.39 12.58 -3.84
CA ILE A 267 7.46 11.52 -4.27
C ILE A 267 8.21 10.41 -5.00
N LEU A 268 9.12 10.75 -5.92
CA LEU A 268 9.95 9.77 -6.63
C LEU A 268 10.82 8.97 -5.68
N ALA A 269 11.51 9.63 -4.75
CA ALA A 269 12.35 8.97 -3.75
C ALA A 269 11.52 8.00 -2.89
N GLY A 270 10.36 8.45 -2.39
CA GLY A 270 9.48 7.60 -1.58
C GLY A 270 8.87 6.42 -2.34
N ARG A 271 8.64 6.55 -3.65
CA ARG A 271 8.06 5.47 -4.49
C ARG A 271 9.09 4.59 -5.18
N SER A 272 10.34 5.01 -5.30
CA SER A 272 11.39 4.27 -6.01
C SER A 272 11.59 2.88 -5.44
N ALA A 273 11.56 2.72 -4.12
CA ALA A 273 11.70 1.42 -3.45
C ALA A 273 10.54 0.45 -3.75
N PHE A 274 9.36 0.97 -4.09
CA PHE A 274 8.22 0.17 -4.54
C PHE A 274 8.32 -0.13 -6.04
N TYR A 275 8.61 0.89 -6.86
CA TYR A 275 8.77 0.69 -8.31
C TYR A 275 9.90 -0.30 -8.65
N SER A 276 10.99 -0.31 -7.88
CA SER A 276 12.11 -1.24 -8.08
C SER A 276 11.75 -2.71 -7.83
N LYS A 277 10.55 -3.01 -7.31
CA LYS A 277 10.04 -4.37 -7.17
C LYS A 277 9.48 -4.93 -8.49
N ALA A 278 9.44 -4.12 -9.56
CA ALA A 278 9.06 -4.54 -10.90
C ALA A 278 9.97 -5.63 -11.48
N ASP A 279 9.44 -6.42 -12.41
CA ASP A 279 10.16 -7.49 -13.11
C ASP A 279 11.15 -6.93 -14.14
N LEU A 280 10.82 -5.80 -14.78
CA LEU A 280 11.67 -5.08 -15.72
C LEU A 280 11.70 -3.58 -15.37
N THR A 281 12.85 -2.94 -15.57
CA THR A 281 12.98 -1.48 -15.51
C THR A 281 13.46 -0.95 -16.85
N VAL A 282 12.77 0.06 -17.38
CA VAL A 282 13.12 0.75 -18.62
C VAL A 282 13.28 2.23 -18.32
N ASP A 283 14.47 2.76 -18.58
CA ASP A 283 14.74 4.19 -18.49
C ASP A 283 14.24 4.89 -19.76
N THR A 284 13.29 5.81 -19.59
CA THR A 284 12.66 6.58 -20.67
C THR A 284 13.30 7.96 -20.88
N SER A 285 14.30 8.31 -20.07
CA SER A 285 15.10 9.53 -20.17
C SER A 285 16.45 9.28 -20.83
N ALA A 286 16.95 8.05 -20.73
CA ALA A 286 18.27 7.67 -21.24
C ALA A 286 18.40 7.68 -22.77
N GLN A 287 17.31 7.50 -23.52
CA GLN A 287 17.34 7.47 -24.98
C GLN A 287 16.03 7.95 -25.62
N PRO A 288 16.00 8.24 -26.95
CA PRO A 288 14.79 8.61 -27.67
C PRO A 288 13.64 7.61 -27.52
N LEU A 289 12.44 8.05 -27.89
CA LEU A 289 11.21 7.26 -27.73
C LEU A 289 11.28 5.92 -28.47
N GLU A 290 11.85 5.89 -29.68
CA GLU A 290 11.93 4.68 -30.49
C GLU A 290 12.84 3.63 -29.87
N ASP A 291 14.04 4.02 -29.48
CA ASP A 291 15.01 3.13 -28.83
C ASP A 291 14.48 2.63 -27.47
N THR A 292 13.76 3.50 -26.74
CA THR A 292 13.06 3.12 -25.50
C THR A 292 11.98 2.08 -25.76
N PHE A 293 11.22 2.24 -26.84
CA PHE A 293 10.19 1.28 -27.22
C PHE A 293 10.79 -0.07 -27.61
N VAL A 294 11.85 -0.10 -28.41
CA VAL A 294 12.57 -1.34 -28.76
C VAL A 294 13.05 -2.05 -27.49
N ARG A 295 13.71 -1.33 -26.57
CA ARG A 295 14.14 -1.88 -25.28
C ARG A 295 13.00 -2.44 -24.44
N LEU A 296 11.88 -1.72 -24.36
CA LEU A 296 10.68 -2.18 -23.65
C LEU A 296 10.14 -3.47 -24.27
N ARG A 297 9.94 -3.48 -25.59
CA ARG A 297 9.39 -4.60 -26.34
C ARG A 297 10.27 -5.84 -26.19
N ASP A 298 11.57 -5.71 -26.42
CA ASP A 298 12.50 -6.83 -26.38
C ASP A 298 12.64 -7.39 -24.95
N GLY A 299 12.66 -6.50 -23.95
CA GLY A 299 12.66 -6.90 -22.54
C GLY A 299 11.38 -7.64 -22.12
N VAL A 300 10.22 -7.21 -22.62
CA VAL A 300 8.94 -7.89 -22.37
C VAL A 300 8.90 -9.25 -23.07
N TYR A 301 9.32 -9.34 -24.35
CA TYR A 301 9.40 -10.64 -25.04
C TYR A 301 10.31 -11.64 -24.33
N ALA A 302 11.46 -11.17 -23.82
CA ALA A 302 12.35 -12.03 -23.04
C ALA A 302 11.71 -12.55 -21.75
N LEU A 303 10.80 -11.79 -21.13
CA LEU A 303 10.05 -12.25 -19.95
C LEU A 303 8.93 -13.22 -20.32
N LEU A 304 8.24 -12.99 -21.45
CA LEU A 304 7.18 -13.88 -21.94
C LEU A 304 7.71 -15.25 -22.39
N HIS A 305 9.00 -15.36 -22.73
CA HIS A 305 9.59 -16.60 -23.29
C HIS A 305 10.55 -17.29 -22.33
N ARG A 306 10.60 -16.88 -21.06
CA ARG A 306 11.57 -17.36 -20.07
C ARG A 306 11.25 -18.73 -19.48
N GLU A 307 10.08 -19.30 -19.77
CA GLU A 307 9.59 -20.58 -19.20
C GLU A 307 8.96 -21.53 -20.24
N SER A 308 9.21 -21.31 -21.54
CA SER A 308 8.89 -22.31 -22.59
C SER A 308 9.99 -23.35 -22.75
#